data_AF-A0A2A4FMY3-F1
#
_entry.id   AF-A0A2A4FMY3-F1
#
_cell.length_a   1.000
_cell.length_b   1.000
_cell.length_c   1.000
_cell.angle_alpha   90.00
_cell.angle_beta   90.00
_cell.angle_gamma   90.00
#
_symmetry.space_group_name_H-M   'P 1'
#
loop_
_entity.id
_entity.type
_entity.pdbx_description
1 polymer ?
#
loop_
_entity_poly.entity_id
_entity_poly.type
_entity_poly.pdbx_seq_one_letter_code
_entity_poly.pdbx_strand_id
1 'polypeptide(L)'
;WETNQPLCEIELKARDNRLQTATRTRTFALQGEKLKAIVLATSRQALDILRERVRLSTNDKLARIFATEKIEVGRIGGSLELRTAGLGVKGGASEGQKLAIAYAFLTSLLAEAPYRLPFIVDSPAVSLDAANRREVGALIPDFFNQMVMFVISTEREGFAEAFYDRPSADVCFLTVTPKGGGSVDIAEGLTAFKAFHAKEG
;
A
#
# COMPACT_ATOMS: atom_id res chain seq x y z
N TRP A 1 36.14 48.53 -52.99
CA TRP A 1 36.68 47.44 -52.15
C TRP A 1 36.59 47.81 -50.66
N GLU A 2 36.83 49.08 -50.31
CA GLU A 2 36.66 49.62 -48.94
C GLU A 2 35.25 49.42 -48.32
N THR A 3 34.20 49.32 -49.12
CA THR A 3 32.82 49.09 -48.63
C THR A 3 32.47 47.63 -48.34
N ASN A 4 33.21 46.66 -48.89
CA ASN A 4 32.90 45.23 -48.74
C ASN A 4 33.42 44.65 -47.43
N GLN A 5 34.55 45.16 -46.94
CA GLN A 5 35.16 44.70 -45.70
C GLN A 5 34.26 44.93 -44.47
N PRO A 6 33.67 46.12 -44.25
CA PRO A 6 32.73 46.33 -43.14
C PRO A 6 31.43 45.52 -43.30
N LEU A 7 30.95 45.29 -44.53
CA LEU A 7 29.78 44.43 -44.77
C LEU A 7 30.06 42.96 -44.42
N CYS A 8 31.24 42.46 -44.75
CA CYS A 8 31.68 41.12 -44.36
C CYS A 8 31.82 40.97 -42.85
N GLU A 9 32.33 41.99 -42.14
CA GLU A 9 32.42 41.98 -40.67
C GLU A 9 31.05 41.97 -39.99
N ILE A 10 30.08 42.73 -40.52
CA ILE A 10 28.70 42.73 -40.02
C ILE A 10 28.07 41.35 -40.20
N GLU A 11 28.22 40.74 -41.38
CA GLU A 11 27.69 39.39 -41.65
C GLU A 11 28.37 38.33 -40.78
N LEU A 12 29.70 38.39 -40.61
CA LEU A 12 30.45 37.52 -39.70
C LEU A 12 29.93 37.62 -38.27
N LYS A 13 29.71 38.84 -37.78
CA LYS A 13 29.19 39.09 -36.43
C LYS A 13 27.75 38.59 -36.27
N ALA A 14 26.92 38.72 -37.32
CA ALA A 14 25.56 38.17 -37.33
C ALA A 14 25.56 36.63 -37.30
N ARG A 15 26.48 36.00 -38.04
CA ARG A 15 26.64 34.53 -38.05
C ARG A 15 27.18 34.01 -36.73
N ASP A 16 28.14 34.71 -36.13
CA ASP A 16 28.72 34.34 -34.84
C ASP A 16 27.67 34.46 -33.72
N ASN A 17 26.86 35.52 -33.71
CA ASN A 17 25.74 35.66 -32.78
C ASN A 17 24.70 34.53 -32.92
N ARG A 18 24.37 34.11 -34.16
CA ARG A 18 23.48 32.96 -34.39
C ARG A 18 24.10 31.67 -33.90
N LEU A 19 25.40 31.47 -34.12
CA LEU A 19 26.13 30.29 -33.67
C LEU A 19 26.23 30.24 -32.14
N GLN A 20 26.52 31.35 -31.47
CA GLN A 20 26.53 31.43 -30.00
C GLN A 20 25.14 31.21 -29.40
N THR A 21 24.09 31.77 -30.03
CA THR A 21 22.70 31.57 -29.57
C THR A 21 22.29 30.11 -29.74
N ALA A 22 22.54 29.51 -30.91
CA ALA A 22 22.26 28.10 -31.16
C ALA A 22 23.09 27.17 -30.25
N THR A 23 24.36 27.48 -30.04
CA THR A 23 25.25 26.74 -29.12
C THR A 23 24.77 26.86 -27.69
N ARG A 24 24.43 28.05 -27.20
CA ARG A 24 23.86 28.24 -25.85
C ARG A 24 22.55 27.48 -25.69
N THR A 25 21.61 27.60 -26.63
CA THR A 25 20.33 26.87 -26.60
C THR A 25 20.55 25.35 -26.60
N ARG A 26 21.49 24.85 -27.41
CA ARG A 26 21.89 23.44 -27.43
C ARG A 26 22.53 23.02 -26.10
N THR A 27 23.42 23.83 -25.53
CA THR A 27 24.05 23.56 -24.24
C THR A 27 23.01 23.56 -23.11
N PHE A 28 22.07 24.50 -23.09
CA PHE A 28 20.95 24.53 -22.15
C PHE A 28 20.05 23.29 -22.29
N ALA A 29 19.72 22.88 -23.51
CA ALA A 29 18.95 21.66 -23.75
C ALA A 29 19.69 20.40 -23.25
N LEU A 30 20.99 20.28 -23.54
CA LEU A 30 21.82 19.18 -23.04
C LEU A 30 21.96 19.17 -21.51
N GLN A 31 22.07 20.36 -20.89
CA GLN A 31 22.07 20.49 -19.43
C GLN A 31 20.72 20.09 -18.83
N GLY A 32 19.61 20.46 -19.48
CA GLY A 32 18.25 20.05 -19.08
C GLY A 32 18.07 18.53 -19.15
N GLU A 33 18.52 17.88 -20.23
CA GLU A 33 18.49 16.41 -20.36
C GLU A 33 19.37 15.72 -19.31
N LYS A 34 20.56 16.26 -19.02
CA LYS A 34 21.42 15.75 -17.94
C LYS A 34 20.74 15.87 -16.58
N LEU A 35 20.13 17.02 -16.28
CA LEU A 35 19.41 17.22 -15.01
C LEU A 35 18.22 16.26 -14.89
N LYS A 36 17.43 16.11 -15.96
CA LYS A 36 16.33 15.16 -16.03
C LYS A 36 16.81 13.72 -15.80
N ALA A 37 17.92 13.32 -16.41
CA ALA A 37 18.51 12.01 -16.21
C ALA A 37 18.93 11.79 -14.75
N ILE A 38 19.55 12.78 -14.11
CA ILE A 38 19.93 12.72 -12.69
C ILE A 38 18.68 12.58 -11.81
N VAL A 39 17.66 13.43 -12.01
CA VAL A 39 16.42 13.37 -11.23
C VAL A 39 15.74 12.01 -11.37
N LEU A 40 15.67 11.46 -12.58
CA LEU A 40 15.09 10.14 -12.83
C LEU A 40 15.91 9.02 -12.18
N ALA A 41 17.24 9.09 -12.22
CA ALA A 41 18.12 8.12 -11.58
C ALA A 41 17.95 8.15 -10.05
N THR A 42 17.95 9.35 -9.45
CA THR A 42 17.72 9.54 -8.01
C THR A 42 16.34 9.02 -7.60
N SER A 43 15.30 9.30 -8.38
CA SER A 43 13.94 8.81 -8.11
C SER A 43 13.87 7.28 -8.12
N ARG A 44 14.51 6.63 -9.10
CA ARG A 44 14.58 5.16 -9.17
C ARG A 44 15.33 4.58 -7.98
N GLN A 45 16.47 5.16 -7.63
CA GLN A 45 17.28 4.69 -6.50
C GLN A 45 16.55 4.86 -5.17
N ALA A 46 15.86 5.99 -4.96
CA ALA A 46 15.04 6.20 -3.77
C ALA A 46 13.90 5.18 -3.69
N LEU A 47 13.25 4.86 -4.82
CA LEU A 47 12.20 3.85 -4.88
C LEU A 47 12.73 2.45 -4.54
N ASP A 48 13.91 2.09 -5.04
CA ASP A 48 14.52 0.77 -4.76
C ASP A 48 14.92 0.64 -3.29
N ILE A 49 15.43 1.72 -2.67
CA ILE A 49 15.70 1.77 -1.22
C ILE A 49 14.40 1.57 -0.43
N LEU A 50 13.32 2.27 -0.82
CA LEU A 50 12.03 2.16 -0.14
C LEU A 50 11.45 0.74 -0.27
N ARG A 51 11.51 0.15 -1.47
CA ARG A 51 11.08 -1.23 -1.72
C ARG A 51 11.81 -2.21 -0.82
N GLU A 52 13.13 -2.10 -0.73
CA GLU A 52 13.91 -3.03 0.09
C GLU A 52 13.60 -2.87 1.58
N ARG A 53 13.41 -1.63 2.06
CA ARG A 53 13.01 -1.38 3.43
C ARG A 53 11.64 -1.98 3.76
N VAL A 54 10.64 -1.75 2.90
CA VAL A 54 9.30 -2.32 3.07
C VAL A 54 9.35 -3.85 2.99
N ARG A 55 10.21 -4.42 2.13
CA ARG A 55 10.42 -5.88 2.03
C ARG A 55 10.92 -6.47 3.34
N LEU A 56 11.95 -5.88 3.93
CA LEU A 56 12.52 -6.31 5.20
C LEU A 56 11.50 -6.20 6.34
N SER A 57 10.83 -5.04 6.45
CA SER A 57 9.77 -4.81 7.45
C SER A 57 8.59 -5.79 7.32
N THR A 58 8.21 -6.12 6.08
CA THR A 58 7.16 -7.11 5.81
C THR A 58 7.60 -8.51 6.25
N ASN A 59 8.84 -8.91 5.93
CA ASN A 59 9.37 -10.21 6.31
C ASN A 59 9.51 -10.37 7.82
N ASP A 60 9.92 -9.32 8.53
CA ASP A 60 9.98 -9.31 9.99
C ASP A 60 8.60 -9.55 10.62
N LYS A 61 7.55 -9.01 10.01
CA LYS A 61 6.16 -9.27 10.43
C LYS A 61 5.70 -10.68 10.06
N LEU A 62 6.00 -11.14 8.85
CA LEU A 62 5.65 -12.50 8.41
C LEU A 62 6.28 -13.58 9.29
N ALA A 63 7.53 -13.38 9.72
CA ALA A 63 8.22 -14.30 10.63
C ALA A 63 7.52 -14.45 12.00
N ARG A 64 6.78 -13.42 12.44
CA ARG A 64 5.98 -13.48 13.68
C ARG A 64 4.66 -14.24 13.49
N ILE A 65 4.09 -14.18 12.29
CA ILE A 65 2.80 -14.80 11.95
C ILE A 65 2.99 -16.29 11.69
N PHE A 66 3.90 -16.61 10.77
CA PHE A 66 4.13 -17.96 10.28
C PHE A 66 5.37 -18.55 10.97
N ALA A 67 5.35 -18.63 12.31
CA ALA A 67 6.49 -19.16 13.08
C ALA A 67 6.92 -20.58 12.63
N THR A 68 5.97 -21.36 12.09
CA THR A 68 6.16 -22.71 11.56
C THR A 68 6.48 -22.77 10.06
N GLU A 69 6.15 -21.75 9.27
CA GLU A 69 6.34 -21.74 7.81
C GLU A 69 7.24 -20.59 7.36
N LYS A 70 8.32 -20.91 6.64
CA LYS A 70 9.27 -19.91 6.13
C LYS A 70 8.79 -19.30 4.81
N ILE A 71 7.78 -18.44 4.88
CA ILE A 71 7.29 -17.63 3.77
C ILE A 71 7.93 -16.24 3.85
N GLU A 72 8.56 -15.82 2.74
CA GLU A 72 9.24 -14.53 2.64
C GLU A 72 8.85 -13.79 1.36
N VAL A 73 8.74 -12.47 1.44
CA VAL A 73 8.69 -11.59 0.27
C VAL A 73 10.09 -11.50 -0.34
N GLY A 74 10.20 -11.99 -1.57
CA GLY A 74 11.42 -11.98 -2.35
C GLY A 74 11.65 -10.67 -3.07
N ARG A 75 10.60 -10.09 -3.67
CA ARG A 75 10.69 -8.82 -4.40
C ARG A 75 9.35 -8.07 -4.38
N ILE A 76 9.43 -6.74 -4.31
CA ILE A 76 8.29 -5.83 -4.45
C ILE A 76 8.46 -5.08 -5.78
N GLY A 77 7.67 -5.44 -6.78
CA GLY A 77 7.70 -4.86 -8.13
C GLY A 77 6.32 -4.36 -8.56
N GLY A 78 5.88 -4.77 -9.75
CA GLY A 78 4.47 -4.64 -10.15
C GLY A 78 3.53 -5.59 -9.41
N SER A 79 4.09 -6.62 -8.77
CA SER A 79 3.41 -7.54 -7.88
C SER A 79 4.36 -7.95 -6.74
N LEU A 80 3.80 -8.56 -5.69
CA LEU A 80 4.55 -9.19 -4.60
C LEU A 80 5.02 -10.57 -5.07
N GLU A 81 6.33 -10.76 -5.15
CA GLU A 81 6.95 -12.06 -5.46
C GLU A 81 7.30 -12.77 -4.16
N LEU A 82 6.73 -13.96 -3.93
CA LEU A 82 6.90 -14.75 -2.71
C LEU A 82 7.93 -15.85 -2.91
N ARG A 83 8.67 -16.16 -1.84
CA ARG A 83 9.61 -17.27 -1.74
C ARG A 83 9.26 -18.12 -0.53
N THR A 84 9.29 -19.43 -0.70
CA THR A 84 9.12 -20.39 0.40
C THR A 84 10.38 -21.23 0.50
N ALA A 85 10.89 -21.49 1.70
CA ALA A 85 12.08 -22.33 1.84
C ALA A 85 11.77 -23.80 1.49
N GLY A 86 12.31 -24.32 0.38
CA GLY A 86 12.25 -25.75 0.01
C GLY A 86 11.42 -26.07 -1.25
N LEU A 87 10.56 -25.16 -1.70
CA LEU A 87 9.93 -25.17 -3.01
C LEU A 87 10.39 -23.88 -3.71
N GLY A 88 10.73 -23.92 -4.99
CA GLY A 88 11.16 -22.71 -5.72
C GLY A 88 10.10 -21.59 -5.70
N VAL A 89 10.27 -20.57 -6.54
CA VAL A 89 9.37 -19.39 -6.69
C VAL A 89 7.88 -19.74 -6.93
N LYS A 90 7.52 -21.02 -7.06
CA LYS A 90 6.18 -21.53 -7.28
C LYS A 90 5.83 -22.65 -6.29
N GLY A 91 5.36 -22.26 -5.12
CA GLY A 91 4.46 -23.06 -4.28
C GLY A 91 3.34 -22.13 -3.84
N GLY A 92 2.14 -22.30 -4.39
CA GLY A 92 1.02 -21.38 -4.16
C GLY A 92 0.68 -21.29 -2.67
N ALA A 93 0.82 -20.11 -2.09
CA ALA A 93 0.31 -19.81 -0.76
C ALA A 93 -1.22 -19.99 -0.73
N SER A 94 -1.78 -20.47 0.38
CA SER A 94 -3.23 -20.55 0.56
C SER A 94 -3.87 -19.15 0.46
N GLU A 95 -5.17 -19.07 0.20
CA GLU A 95 -5.87 -17.77 0.14
C GLU A 95 -5.73 -16.98 1.46
N GLY A 96 -5.82 -17.65 2.61
CA GLY A 96 -5.56 -17.03 3.92
C GLY A 96 -4.12 -16.49 4.06
N GLN A 97 -3.13 -17.23 3.56
CA GLN A 97 -1.73 -16.80 3.58
C GLN A 97 -1.49 -15.59 2.67
N LYS A 98 -2.04 -15.58 1.46
CA LYS A 98 -1.95 -14.41 0.56
C LYS A 98 -2.50 -13.16 1.23
N LEU A 99 -3.59 -13.30 1.98
CA LEU A 99 -4.20 -12.18 2.66
C LEU A 99 -3.38 -11.71 3.87
N ALA A 100 -2.87 -12.62 4.69
CA ALA A 100 -1.94 -12.29 5.77
C ALA A 100 -0.70 -11.56 5.24
N ILE A 101 -0.18 -11.98 4.08
CA ILE A 101 0.92 -11.32 3.37
C ILE A 101 0.52 -9.92 2.89
N ALA A 102 -0.68 -9.77 2.33
CA ALA A 102 -1.18 -8.47 1.90
C ALA A 102 -1.31 -7.50 3.08
N TYR A 103 -1.86 -7.95 4.22
CA TYR A 103 -1.97 -7.12 5.42
C TYR A 103 -0.61 -6.80 6.04
N ALA A 104 0.31 -7.77 6.11
CA ALA A 104 1.68 -7.54 6.59
C ALA A 104 2.40 -6.50 5.71
N PHE A 105 2.20 -6.56 4.39
CA PHE A 105 2.73 -5.59 3.44
C PHE A 105 2.11 -4.20 3.63
N LEU A 106 0.78 -4.09 3.66
CA LEU A 106 0.05 -2.82 3.88
C LEU A 106 0.46 -2.16 5.20
N THR A 107 0.56 -2.95 6.26
CA THR A 107 1.01 -2.47 7.57
C THR A 107 2.45 -1.98 7.51
N SER A 108 3.33 -2.63 6.74
CA SER A 108 4.73 -2.21 6.59
C SER A 108 4.87 -0.93 5.79
N LEU A 109 4.03 -0.78 4.76
CA LEU A 109 3.94 0.44 3.98
C LEU A 109 3.39 1.61 4.82
N LEU A 110 2.36 1.38 5.63
CA LEU A 110 1.72 2.41 6.45
C LEU A 110 2.47 2.72 7.74
N ALA A 111 3.28 1.80 8.26
CA ALA A 111 4.10 2.04 9.45
C ALA A 111 5.18 3.12 9.23
N GLU A 112 5.59 3.35 7.97
CA GLU A 112 6.52 4.42 7.60
C GLU A 112 5.82 5.78 7.39
N ALA A 113 4.48 5.82 7.40
CA ALA A 113 3.75 7.08 7.28
C ALA A 113 3.95 7.93 8.54
N PRO A 114 4.12 9.26 8.40
CA PRO A 114 4.32 10.17 9.53
C PRO A 114 3.09 10.25 10.47
N TYR A 115 1.92 9.83 9.99
CA TYR A 115 0.67 9.86 10.75
C TYR A 115 0.11 8.45 10.90
N ARG A 116 -0.27 8.11 12.14
CA ARG A 116 -0.99 6.86 12.45
C ARG A 116 -2.48 7.14 12.34
N LEU A 117 -3.06 6.82 11.19
CA LEU A 117 -4.48 6.93 10.94
C LEU A 117 -5.19 5.59 11.28
N PRO A 118 -6.48 5.62 11.66
CA PRO A 118 -7.26 4.39 11.80
C PRO A 118 -7.30 3.67 10.45
N PHE A 119 -7.06 2.37 10.48
CA PHE A 119 -7.17 1.54 9.29
C PHE A 119 -8.61 1.08 9.11
N ILE A 120 -9.24 1.52 8.04
CA ILE A 120 -10.65 1.25 7.74
C ILE A 120 -10.71 0.12 6.71
N VAL A 121 -11.41 -0.95 7.04
CA VAL A 121 -11.65 -2.08 6.13
C VAL A 121 -13.15 -2.21 5.90
N ASP A 122 -13.55 -2.03 4.66
CA ASP A 122 -14.88 -2.37 4.19
C ASP A 122 -14.87 -3.84 3.73
N SER A 123 -15.69 -4.67 4.38
CA SER A 123 -15.91 -6.07 3.99
C SER A 123 -14.60 -6.91 3.98
N PRO A 124 -14.02 -7.19 5.17
CA PRO A 124 -12.70 -7.82 5.31
C PRO A 124 -12.62 -9.28 4.84
N ALA A 125 -13.76 -9.93 4.55
CA ALA A 125 -13.86 -11.37 4.45
C ALA A 125 -14.64 -11.92 3.23
N VAL A 126 -15.19 -11.06 2.35
CA VAL A 126 -16.07 -11.44 1.23
C VAL A 126 -15.52 -12.57 0.34
N SER A 127 -14.19 -12.68 0.16
CA SER A 127 -13.57 -13.69 -0.71
C SER A 127 -12.96 -14.89 0.03
N LEU A 128 -13.16 -15.02 1.35
CA LEU A 128 -12.52 -16.05 2.18
C LEU A 128 -13.50 -17.12 2.64
N ASP A 129 -13.05 -18.38 2.65
CA ASP A 129 -13.75 -19.45 3.35
C ASP A 129 -13.75 -19.23 4.88
N ALA A 130 -14.65 -19.92 5.59
CA ALA A 130 -14.87 -19.71 7.02
C ALA A 130 -13.63 -20.04 7.88
N ALA A 131 -12.76 -20.95 7.44
CA ALA A 131 -11.55 -21.30 8.15
C ALA A 131 -10.48 -20.20 8.04
N ASN A 132 -10.24 -19.72 6.82
CA ASN A 132 -9.31 -18.61 6.56
C ASN A 132 -9.79 -17.31 7.20
N ARG A 133 -11.11 -17.06 7.29
CA ARG A 133 -11.68 -15.90 8.01
C ARG A 133 -11.26 -15.85 9.48
N ARG A 134 -11.32 -16.99 10.18
CA ARG A 134 -11.04 -17.04 11.62
C ARG A 134 -9.56 -16.82 11.90
N GLU A 135 -8.69 -17.42 11.10
CA GLU A 135 -7.24 -17.23 11.18
C GLU A 135 -6.86 -15.77 10.92
N VAL A 136 -7.42 -15.18 9.86
CA VAL A 136 -7.21 -13.78 9.50
C VAL A 136 -7.74 -12.83 10.58
N GLY A 137 -8.94 -13.06 11.11
CA GLY A 137 -9.52 -12.26 12.19
C GLY A 137 -8.71 -12.28 13.49
N ALA A 138 -8.02 -13.40 13.77
CA ALA A 138 -7.12 -13.48 14.92
C ALA A 138 -5.83 -12.67 14.72
N LEU A 139 -5.27 -12.67 13.51
CA LEU A 139 -3.97 -12.07 13.19
C LEU A 139 -4.05 -10.55 12.93
N ILE A 140 -5.08 -10.11 12.20
CA ILE A 140 -5.22 -8.73 11.74
C ILE A 140 -5.07 -7.65 12.83
N PRO A 141 -5.72 -7.76 14.01
CA PRO A 141 -5.85 -6.63 14.93
C PRO A 141 -4.52 -6.21 15.54
N ASP A 142 -3.57 -7.15 15.61
CA ASP A 142 -2.26 -6.91 16.22
C ASP A 142 -1.33 -6.11 15.29
N PHE A 143 -1.71 -5.91 14.02
CA PHE A 143 -0.95 -5.10 13.06
C PHE A 143 -1.22 -3.60 13.16
N PHE A 144 -2.41 -3.22 13.61
CA PHE A 144 -2.88 -1.84 13.54
C PHE A 144 -3.14 -1.29 14.94
N ASN A 145 -2.68 -0.07 15.19
CA ASN A 145 -2.96 0.62 16.45
C ASN A 145 -4.46 0.88 16.67
N GLN A 146 -5.18 1.20 15.59
CA GLN A 146 -6.62 1.41 15.60
C GLN A 146 -7.16 0.91 14.27
N MET A 147 -8.20 0.08 14.34
CA MET A 147 -8.81 -0.54 13.17
C MET A 147 -10.33 -0.43 13.26
N VAL A 148 -10.96 -0.09 12.14
CA VAL A 148 -12.41 0.00 12.01
C VAL A 148 -12.83 -0.94 10.88
N MET A 149 -13.72 -1.88 11.19
CA MET A 149 -14.18 -2.89 10.24
C MET A 149 -15.67 -2.72 10.03
N PHE A 150 -16.08 -2.62 8.77
CA PHE A 150 -17.47 -2.76 8.39
C PHE A 150 -17.71 -4.22 8.01
N VAL A 151 -18.58 -4.87 8.77
CA VAL A 151 -18.89 -6.29 8.61
C VAL A 151 -20.35 -6.42 8.22
N ILE A 152 -20.62 -7.16 7.14
CA ILE A 152 -21.98 -7.51 6.75
C ILE A 152 -22.41 -8.86 7.34
N SER A 153 -23.71 -9.15 7.32
CA SER A 153 -24.32 -10.29 8.02
C SER A 153 -23.67 -11.64 7.66
N THR A 154 -23.25 -11.82 6.40
CA THR A 154 -22.60 -13.03 5.87
C THR A 154 -21.15 -13.20 6.34
N GLU A 155 -20.50 -12.13 6.77
CA GLU A 155 -19.13 -12.12 7.25
C GLU A 155 -19.03 -12.22 8.78
N ARG A 156 -20.14 -12.02 9.50
CA ARG A 156 -20.18 -12.14 10.96
C ARG A 156 -19.71 -13.53 11.41
N GLU A 157 -20.23 -14.57 10.77
CA GLU A 157 -19.86 -15.96 11.04
C GLU A 157 -18.42 -16.24 10.58
N GLY A 158 -17.58 -16.70 11.51
CA GLY A 158 -16.18 -17.02 11.24
C GLY A 158 -15.19 -15.85 11.30
N PHE A 159 -15.59 -14.59 11.08
CA PHE A 159 -14.69 -13.42 11.19
C PHE A 159 -14.95 -12.59 12.45
N ALA A 160 -16.14 -11.99 12.60
CA ALA A 160 -16.44 -11.13 13.76
C ALA A 160 -16.44 -11.90 15.09
N GLU A 161 -16.77 -13.20 15.05
CA GLU A 161 -16.70 -14.09 16.21
C GLU A 161 -15.30 -14.20 16.82
N ALA A 162 -14.23 -14.07 16.01
CA ALA A 162 -12.86 -14.11 16.50
C ALA A 162 -12.53 -12.97 17.47
N PHE A 163 -13.38 -11.94 17.53
CA PHE A 163 -13.23 -10.78 18.38
C PHE A 163 -14.09 -10.85 19.65
N TYR A 164 -15.02 -11.80 19.77
CA TYR A 164 -15.97 -11.85 20.89
C TYR A 164 -15.30 -12.14 22.23
N ASP A 165 -14.20 -12.90 22.20
CA ASP A 165 -13.45 -13.30 23.39
C ASP A 165 -12.33 -12.30 23.73
N ARG A 166 -12.12 -11.27 22.90
CA ARG A 166 -11.14 -10.21 23.20
C ARG A 166 -11.67 -9.32 24.34
N PRO A 167 -10.79 -8.77 25.18
CA PRO A 167 -11.20 -7.86 26.24
C PRO A 167 -12.05 -6.70 25.68
N SER A 168 -13.14 -6.36 26.36
CA SER A 168 -14.02 -5.25 25.94
C SER A 168 -13.34 -3.88 25.95
N ALA A 169 -12.19 -3.76 26.61
CA ALA A 169 -11.34 -2.56 26.54
C ALA A 169 -10.63 -2.41 25.19
N ASP A 170 -10.43 -3.51 24.45
CA ASP A 170 -9.66 -3.55 23.20
C ASP A 170 -10.57 -3.54 21.96
N VAL A 171 -11.86 -3.87 22.11
CA VAL A 171 -12.81 -3.98 20.98
C VAL A 171 -14.13 -3.28 21.31
N CYS A 172 -14.54 -2.39 20.40
CA CYS A 172 -15.86 -1.75 20.42
C CYS A 172 -16.76 -2.35 19.33
N PHE A 173 -17.95 -2.81 19.72
CA PHE A 173 -18.95 -3.32 18.79
C PHE A 173 -20.06 -2.28 18.61
N LEU A 174 -20.31 -1.87 17.36
CA LEU A 174 -21.37 -0.94 16.98
C LEU A 174 -22.28 -1.60 15.95
N THR A 175 -23.59 -1.52 16.17
CA THR A 175 -24.61 -1.99 15.24
C THR A 175 -25.41 -0.81 14.73
N VAL A 176 -25.34 -0.57 13.43
CA VAL A 176 -25.95 0.57 12.77
C VAL A 176 -27.18 0.10 11.99
N THR A 177 -28.37 0.58 12.37
CA THR A 177 -29.64 0.20 11.75
C THR A 177 -30.30 1.42 11.09
N PRO A 178 -30.63 1.38 9.78
CA PRO A 178 -31.31 2.49 9.13
C PRO A 178 -32.73 2.65 9.69
N LYS A 179 -33.07 3.85 10.15
CA LYS A 179 -34.44 4.29 10.43
C LYS A 179 -34.86 5.16 9.24
N GLY A 180 -35.81 4.68 8.44
CA GLY A 180 -36.21 5.31 7.17
C GLY A 180 -36.30 6.85 7.22
N GLY A 181 -36.01 7.52 6.10
CA GLY A 181 -35.91 8.98 6.04
C GLY A 181 -34.50 9.54 6.29
N GLY A 182 -33.46 8.72 6.14
CA GLY A 182 -32.06 9.15 6.27
C GLY A 182 -31.51 9.20 7.70
N SER A 183 -32.27 8.71 8.68
CA SER A 183 -31.83 8.60 10.07
C SER A 183 -31.26 7.22 10.36
N VAL A 184 -30.43 7.11 11.39
CA VAL A 184 -29.75 5.86 11.74
C VAL A 184 -29.79 5.66 13.25
N ASP A 185 -30.09 4.44 13.66
CA ASP A 185 -30.02 4.01 15.05
C ASP A 185 -28.68 3.30 15.29
N ILE A 186 -27.99 3.65 16.37
CA ILE A 186 -26.72 3.04 16.73
C ILE A 186 -26.90 2.35 18.08
N ALA A 187 -26.72 1.04 18.09
CA ALA A 187 -26.68 0.24 19.31
C ALA A 187 -25.25 -0.21 19.59
N GLU A 188 -24.82 -0.06 20.84
CA GLU A 188 -23.45 -0.41 21.26
C GLU A 188 -23.41 -1.74 22.01
N GLY A 189 -22.29 -2.44 21.90
CA GLY A 189 -21.97 -3.60 22.69
C GLY A 189 -22.26 -4.95 22.01
N LEU A 190 -21.62 -5.98 22.54
CA LEU A 190 -21.62 -7.32 21.97
C LEU A 190 -23.03 -7.95 21.89
N THR A 191 -23.91 -7.65 22.85
CA THR A 191 -25.28 -8.18 22.86
C THR A 191 -26.09 -7.66 21.68
N ALA A 192 -26.05 -6.35 21.41
CA ALA A 192 -26.72 -5.75 20.26
C ALA A 192 -26.13 -6.28 18.95
N PHE A 193 -24.80 -6.39 18.88
CA PHE A 193 -24.08 -6.93 17.73
C PHE A 193 -24.41 -8.40 17.44
N LYS A 194 -24.56 -9.24 18.47
CA LYS A 194 -25.01 -10.63 18.32
C LYS A 194 -26.48 -10.73 17.94
N ALA A 195 -27.31 -9.79 18.38
CA ALA A 195 -28.75 -9.76 18.11
C ALA A 195 -29.08 -9.25 16.70
N PHE A 196 -28.17 -8.50 16.06
CA PHE A 196 -28.25 -8.15 14.66
C PHE A 196 -28.37 -9.44 13.81
N HIS A 197 -29.53 -9.63 13.18
CA HIS A 197 -29.99 -10.85 12.47
C HIS A 197 -30.44 -12.07 13.31
N ALA A 198 -30.62 -11.98 14.63
CA ALA A 198 -31.40 -13.00 15.37
C ALA A 198 -32.91 -12.95 15.05
N LYS A 199 -33.35 -11.93 14.28
CA LYS A 199 -34.71 -11.74 13.78
C LYS A 199 -34.79 -11.96 12.26
N GLU A 200 -34.47 -13.16 11.81
CA GLU A 200 -35.10 -13.74 10.63
C GLU A 200 -35.43 -15.20 10.96
N GLY A 201 -36.52 -15.34 11.70
CA GLY A 201 -37.25 -16.58 11.95
C GLY A 201 -38.74 -16.28 11.84
#